data_AF-A0A8S9TWJ0-F1
#
_entry.id   AF-A0A8S9TWJ0-F1
#
_cell.length_a   1.000
_cell.length_b   1.000
_cell.length_c   1.000
_cell.angle_alpha   90.00
_cell.angle_beta   90.00
_cell.angle_gamma   90.00
#
_symmetry.space_group_name_H-M   'P 1'
#
loop_
_entity.id
_entity.type
_entity.pdbx_description
1 polymer ?
#
loop_
_entity_poly.entity_id
_entity_poly.type
_entity_poly.pdbx_seq_one_letter_code
_entity_poly.pdbx_strand_id
1 'polypeptide(L)'
;MDDELEPFHFLATSCQYDAKHDDSARVVVLPAWRQADLLTFAQQTNWVIDTGLREVMLLLKGKTFSELAGEQYYYSGGSLREFCKTRDELQSQVVDDCAAVENDQAFQLIYNYGGDKAKSQMDRLRRHCIDDCTNEEHYMRRIHWRLTVDSGYALRRLGKNISMAKQLEIYTYARSIGAGFHGVAFELLLHSAVQYRKSVVLKMREGSVYEKIEIRVPHIACGGETEKECLACLITLEKDTYWHPDYPFFYFIDAVTTCEAFRSGIEGSETVVAYIQVTISSDFFSRKQG
;
A
#
# COMPACT_ATOMS: atom_id res chain seq x y z
N MET A 1 -25.64 -24.27 36.25
CA MET A 1 -24.32 -24.67 35.73
C MET A 1 -24.05 -23.69 34.63
N ASP A 2 -23.15 -22.75 34.91
CA ASP A 2 -22.69 -21.75 33.95
C ASP A 2 -21.99 -22.47 32.80
N ASP A 3 -22.41 -22.19 31.57
CA ASP A 3 -21.66 -22.56 30.37
C ASP A 3 -20.42 -21.66 30.30
N GLU A 4 -19.42 -21.96 31.13
CA GLU A 4 -18.08 -21.38 30.98
C GLU A 4 -17.48 -21.91 29.68
N LEU A 5 -17.37 -21.03 28.68
CA LEU A 5 -16.60 -21.30 27.47
C LEU A 5 -15.17 -21.64 27.87
N GLU A 6 -14.73 -22.88 27.62
CA GLU A 6 -13.34 -23.26 27.89
C GLU A 6 -12.38 -22.34 27.11
N PRO A 7 -11.31 -21.84 27.75
CA PRO A 7 -10.37 -20.95 27.11
C PRO A 7 -9.59 -21.70 26.02
N PHE A 8 -9.69 -21.22 24.78
CA PHE A 8 -8.82 -21.68 23.69
C PHE A 8 -7.37 -21.25 23.96
N HIS A 9 -6.46 -22.22 24.07
CA HIS A 9 -5.03 -21.96 24.13
C HIS A 9 -4.51 -21.56 22.74
N PHE A 10 -4.49 -20.26 22.45
CA PHE A 10 -3.91 -19.73 21.21
C PHE A 10 -2.40 -19.58 21.35
N LEU A 11 -1.64 -20.31 20.53
CA LEU A 11 -0.22 -20.04 20.28
C LEU A 11 -0.10 -19.21 19.00
N ALA A 12 -0.09 -17.89 19.12
CA ALA A 12 0.22 -17.00 18.01
C ALA A 12 1.74 -17.04 17.75
N THR A 13 2.17 -17.74 16.70
CA THR A 13 3.58 -17.80 16.30
C THR A 13 3.76 -17.28 14.88
N SER A 14 4.90 -16.66 14.59
CA SER A 14 5.23 -16.08 13.28
C SER A 14 5.63 -17.15 12.24
N CYS A 15 4.83 -18.21 12.09
CA CYS A 15 5.08 -19.33 11.15
C CYS A 15 6.34 -20.17 11.45
N GLN A 16 6.85 -20.08 12.69
CA GLN A 16 8.04 -20.81 13.15
C GLN A 16 7.69 -21.92 14.16
N TYR A 17 6.43 -22.35 14.19
CA TYR A 17 6.01 -23.46 15.04
C TYR A 17 5.98 -24.75 14.23
N ASP A 18 7.05 -25.54 14.36
CA ASP A 18 7.05 -26.93 13.92
C ASP A 18 6.35 -27.76 15.01
N ALA A 19 5.06 -28.06 14.78
CA ALA A 19 4.28 -28.88 15.70
C ALA A 19 4.96 -30.25 15.88
N LYS A 20 5.03 -30.73 17.12
CA LYS A 20 5.50 -32.09 17.40
C LYS A 20 4.49 -33.10 16.86
N HIS A 21 4.94 -34.34 16.62
CA HIS A 21 4.10 -35.36 15.98
C HIS A 21 2.82 -35.73 16.76
N ASP A 22 2.79 -35.41 18.06
CA ASP A 22 1.78 -35.70 19.06
C ASP A 22 1.03 -34.43 19.50
N ASP A 23 1.29 -33.30 18.84
CA ASP A 23 0.57 -32.07 19.11
C ASP A 23 -0.83 -32.15 18.50
N SER A 24 -1.85 -32.19 19.37
CA SER A 24 -3.26 -32.19 18.99
C SER A 24 -3.77 -30.79 18.62
N ALA A 25 -2.94 -29.75 18.75
CA ALA A 25 -3.30 -28.39 18.38
C ALA A 25 -3.58 -28.28 16.88
N ARG A 26 -4.68 -27.59 16.55
CA ARG A 26 -4.97 -27.22 15.17
C ARG A 26 -4.20 -25.97 14.82
N VAL A 27 -3.40 -26.03 13.75
CA VAL A 27 -2.76 -24.85 13.20
C VAL A 27 -3.82 -24.00 12.51
N VAL A 28 -3.98 -22.78 13.01
CA VAL A 28 -4.87 -21.77 12.43
C VAL A 28 -4.06 -20.54 12.04
N VAL A 29 -4.51 -19.84 11.00
CA VAL A 29 -3.95 -18.55 10.60
C VAL A 29 -4.74 -17.42 11.24
N LEU A 30 -4.03 -16.48 11.86
CA LEU A 30 -4.57 -15.16 12.17
C LEU A 30 -4.30 -14.26 10.95
N PRO A 31 -5.32 -13.93 10.15
CA PRO A 31 -5.12 -13.09 8.97
C PRO A 31 -4.75 -11.66 9.36
N ALA A 32 -4.19 -10.92 8.41
CA ALA A 32 -3.99 -9.48 8.52
C ALA A 32 -5.31 -8.79 8.85
N TRP A 33 -5.24 -7.79 9.73
CA TRP A 33 -6.38 -6.97 10.09
C TRP A 33 -6.72 -6.03 8.93
N ARG A 34 -8.00 -5.79 8.68
CA ARG A 34 -8.41 -4.76 7.72
C ARG A 34 -8.24 -3.38 8.35
N GLN A 35 -8.12 -2.35 7.51
CA GLN A 35 -8.01 -0.97 7.98
C GLN A 35 -9.19 -0.55 8.88
N ALA A 36 -10.42 -0.94 8.54
CA ALA A 36 -11.60 -0.63 9.35
C ALA A 36 -11.55 -1.28 10.74
N ASP A 37 -11.02 -2.50 10.83
CA ASP A 37 -10.88 -3.23 12.09
C ASP A 37 -9.81 -2.58 12.98
N LEU A 38 -8.67 -2.19 12.39
CA LEU A 38 -7.62 -1.46 13.11
C LEU A 38 -8.04 -0.05 13.52
N LEU A 39 -8.85 0.63 12.71
CA LEU A 39 -9.45 1.91 13.10
C LEU A 39 -10.38 1.74 14.31
N THR A 40 -11.21 0.69 14.30
CA THR A 40 -12.10 0.37 15.43
C THR A 40 -11.28 0.06 16.69
N PHE A 41 -10.24 -0.78 16.57
CA PHE A 41 -9.30 -1.05 17.66
C PHE A 41 -8.67 0.23 18.20
N ALA A 42 -8.18 1.10 17.32
CA ALA A 42 -7.56 2.37 17.70
C ALA A 42 -8.53 3.27 18.47
N GLN A 43 -9.79 3.35 18.03
CA GLN A 43 -10.84 4.16 18.69
C GLN A 43 -11.21 3.63 20.08
N GLN A 44 -11.06 2.34 20.32
CA GLN A 44 -11.45 1.68 21.58
C GLN A 44 -10.32 1.58 22.60
N THR A 45 -9.12 2.05 22.27
CA THR A 45 -7.91 1.88 23.08
C THR A 45 -7.15 3.21 23.26
N ASN A 46 -6.09 3.19 24.06
CA ASN A 46 -5.17 4.32 24.21
C ASN A 46 -4.15 4.39 23.06
N TRP A 47 -4.40 3.74 21.91
CA TRP A 47 -3.47 3.59 20.80
C TRP A 47 -2.80 4.92 20.38
N VAL A 48 -3.54 6.02 20.29
CA VAL A 48 -2.99 7.32 19.89
C VAL A 48 -1.99 7.89 20.91
N ILE A 49 -2.16 7.54 22.20
CA ILE A 49 -1.22 7.88 23.27
C ILE A 49 -0.01 6.96 23.20
N ASP A 50 -0.26 5.64 23.13
CA ASP A 50 0.78 4.62 23.19
C ASP A 50 1.76 4.69 22.00
N THR A 51 1.26 5.12 20.84
CA THR A 51 2.08 5.34 19.62
C THR A 51 2.76 6.71 19.57
N GLY A 52 2.50 7.61 20.52
CA GLY A 52 2.98 9.00 20.51
C GLY A 52 2.28 9.91 19.48
N LEU A 53 1.32 9.39 18.71
CA LEU A 53 0.60 10.15 17.66
C LEU A 53 -0.33 11.23 18.22
N ARG A 54 -0.59 11.24 19.53
CA ARG A 54 -1.38 12.29 20.19
C ARG A 54 -0.73 13.65 20.06
N GLU A 55 0.59 13.74 20.16
CA GLU A 55 1.31 14.99 19.97
C GLU A 55 1.20 15.46 18.52
N VAL A 56 1.33 14.54 17.57
CA VAL A 56 1.12 14.81 16.14
C VAL A 56 -0.29 15.34 15.88
N MET A 57 -1.32 14.72 16.47
CA MET A 57 -2.71 15.13 16.36
C MET A 57 -2.98 16.52 16.98
N LEU A 58 -2.29 16.88 18.06
CA LEU A 58 -2.46 18.15 18.76
C LEU A 58 -1.66 19.29 18.11
N LEU A 59 -0.45 19.01 17.62
CA LEU A 59 0.48 19.98 17.04
C LEU A 59 0.14 20.29 15.57
N LEU A 60 -0.23 19.27 14.80
CA LEU A 60 -0.71 19.43 13.43
C LEU A 60 -2.23 19.57 13.49
N LYS A 61 -2.73 20.82 13.59
CA LYS A 61 -4.17 21.21 13.54
C LYS A 61 -4.95 20.73 12.30
N GLY A 62 -4.45 19.76 11.53
CA GLY A 62 -5.01 19.33 10.25
C GLY A 62 -5.35 17.84 10.13
N LYS A 63 -4.82 16.93 10.98
CA LYS A 63 -5.07 15.49 10.82
C LYS A 63 -6.10 14.94 11.79
N THR A 64 -7.12 14.31 11.25
CA THR A 64 -8.13 13.55 11.96
C THR A 64 -7.56 12.23 12.48
N PHE A 65 -8.22 11.67 13.50
CA PHE A 65 -7.88 10.35 14.02
C PHE A 65 -7.89 9.27 12.92
N SER A 66 -8.86 9.34 12.01
CA SER A 66 -8.99 8.40 10.90
C SER A 66 -7.82 8.49 9.91
N GLU A 67 -7.32 9.70 9.65
CA GLU A 67 -6.14 9.89 8.80
C GLU A 67 -4.90 9.30 9.47
N LEU A 68 -4.68 9.57 10.76
CA LEU A 68 -3.54 9.00 11.50
C LEU A 68 -3.55 7.47 11.51
N ALA A 69 -4.71 6.86 11.74
CA ALA A 69 -4.89 5.42 11.68
C ALA A 69 -4.68 4.87 10.25
N GLY A 70 -5.17 5.57 9.23
CA GLY A 70 -4.95 5.21 7.83
C GLY A 70 -3.47 5.25 7.44
N GLU A 71 -2.74 6.27 7.87
CA GLU A 71 -1.30 6.34 7.65
C GLU A 71 -0.56 5.21 8.37
N GLN A 72 -0.91 4.95 9.63
CA GLN A 72 -0.29 3.87 10.38
C GLN A 72 -0.60 2.51 9.74
N TYR A 73 -1.80 2.33 9.20
CA TYR A 73 -2.18 1.14 8.43
C TYR A 73 -1.29 0.99 7.20
N TYR A 74 -1.08 2.05 6.43
CA TYR A 74 -0.23 2.04 5.23
C TYR A 74 1.21 1.57 5.52
N TYR A 75 1.77 1.91 6.68
CA TYR A 75 3.08 1.41 7.09
C TYR A 75 3.03 -0.03 7.63
N SER A 76 2.03 -0.36 8.47
CA SER A 76 1.97 -1.64 9.20
C SER A 76 1.42 -2.81 8.38
N GLY A 77 0.67 -2.54 7.31
CA GLY A 77 0.08 -3.55 6.42
C GLY A 77 -0.81 -4.55 7.16
N GLY A 78 -1.70 -4.08 8.03
CA GLY A 78 -2.64 -4.93 8.76
C GLY A 78 -2.05 -5.74 9.93
N SER A 79 -0.76 -5.57 10.26
CA SER A 79 -0.21 -6.16 11.50
C SER A 79 -0.56 -5.31 12.71
N LEU A 80 -1.37 -5.84 13.62
CA LEU A 80 -1.68 -5.17 14.89
C LEU A 80 -0.42 -4.84 15.69
N ARG A 81 0.57 -5.74 15.71
CA ARG A 81 1.85 -5.52 16.42
C ARG A 81 2.58 -4.30 15.85
N GLU A 82 2.69 -4.23 14.53
CA GLU A 82 3.38 -3.12 13.85
C GLU A 82 2.56 -1.82 13.95
N PHE A 83 1.24 -1.93 13.89
CA PHE A 83 0.30 -0.81 14.03
C PHE A 83 0.40 -0.12 15.40
N CYS A 84 0.78 -0.85 16.45
CA CYS A 84 0.98 -0.32 17.79
C CYS A 84 2.40 0.24 18.06
N LYS A 85 3.31 0.22 17.08
CA LYS A 85 4.63 0.86 17.23
C LYS A 85 4.55 2.37 17.03
N THR A 86 5.57 3.08 17.52
CA THR A 86 5.78 4.47 17.12
C THR A 86 6.04 4.56 15.61
N ARG A 87 5.70 5.71 15.00
CA ARG A 87 5.84 5.92 13.55
C ARG A 87 7.28 5.73 13.08
N ASP A 88 8.24 6.28 13.81
CA ASP A 88 9.65 6.29 13.43
C ASP A 88 10.27 4.89 13.50
N GLU A 89 9.96 4.12 14.54
CA GLU A 89 10.40 2.72 14.67
C GLU A 89 9.82 1.85 13.55
N LEU A 90 8.53 2.04 13.24
CA LEU A 90 7.86 1.29 12.20
C LEU A 90 8.46 1.60 10.82
N GLN A 91 8.66 2.88 10.51
CA GLN A 91 9.28 3.29 9.25
C GLN A 91 10.69 2.73 9.12
N SER A 92 11.52 2.92 10.15
CA SER A 92 12.91 2.44 10.17
C SER A 92 12.98 0.93 9.97
N GLN A 93 12.10 0.17 10.64
CA GLN A 93 12.04 -1.28 10.47
C GLN A 93 11.68 -1.68 9.04
N VAL A 94 10.68 -1.03 8.41
CA VAL A 94 10.30 -1.35 7.02
C VAL A 94 11.43 -0.99 6.06
N VAL A 95 12.15 0.11 6.31
CA VAL A 95 13.34 0.49 5.55
C VAL A 95 14.41 -0.60 5.60
N ASP A 96 14.76 -1.06 6.80
CA ASP A 96 15.77 -2.10 7.00
C ASP A 96 15.34 -3.44 6.39
N ASP A 97 14.09 -3.84 6.62
CA ASP A 97 13.53 -5.07 6.08
C ASP A 97 13.51 -5.04 4.54
N CYS A 98 13.19 -3.91 3.92
CA CYS A 98 13.25 -3.76 2.45
C CYS A 98 14.69 -3.74 1.92
N ALA A 99 15.63 -3.14 2.65
CA ALA A 99 17.04 -3.06 2.25
C ALA A 99 17.72 -4.44 2.27
N ALA A 100 17.23 -5.37 3.11
CA ALA A 100 17.70 -6.75 3.16
C ALA A 100 17.20 -7.62 1.98
N VAL A 101 16.29 -7.12 1.14
CA VAL A 101 15.73 -7.87 0.00
C VAL A 101 16.53 -7.56 -1.27
N GLU A 102 17.10 -8.59 -1.89
CA GLU A 102 17.79 -8.45 -3.17
C GLU A 102 16.79 -8.13 -4.32
N ASN A 103 17.24 -7.42 -5.36
CA ASN A 103 16.37 -6.93 -6.42
C ASN A 103 15.63 -8.05 -7.19
N ASP A 104 16.27 -9.20 -7.36
CA ASP A 104 15.68 -10.39 -7.98
C ASP A 104 14.63 -11.05 -7.08
N GLN A 105 14.79 -10.95 -5.76
CA GLN A 105 13.89 -11.45 -4.73
C GLN A 105 12.70 -10.54 -4.48
N ALA A 106 12.81 -9.22 -4.70
CA ALA A 106 11.72 -8.26 -4.50
C ALA A 106 10.46 -8.62 -5.29
N PHE A 107 10.61 -9.05 -6.54
CA PHE A 107 9.48 -9.52 -7.34
C PHE A 107 8.86 -10.78 -6.76
N GLN A 108 9.67 -11.77 -6.38
CA GLN A 108 9.19 -13.02 -5.79
C GLN A 108 8.47 -12.75 -4.46
N LEU A 109 8.94 -11.78 -3.67
CA LEU A 109 8.31 -11.42 -2.41
C LEU A 109 6.91 -10.81 -2.58
N ILE A 110 6.74 -9.98 -3.62
CA ILE A 110 5.46 -9.33 -3.93
C ILE A 110 4.54 -10.28 -4.72
N TYR A 111 5.09 -11.14 -5.55
CA TYR A 111 4.34 -11.98 -6.50
C TYR A 111 4.10 -13.42 -6.02
N ASN A 112 4.93 -14.00 -5.16
CA ASN A 112 4.69 -15.37 -4.66
C ASN A 112 3.72 -15.33 -3.49
N TYR A 113 2.45 -15.54 -3.85
CA TYR A 113 1.33 -15.71 -2.92
C TYR A 113 1.30 -17.10 -2.25
N GLY A 114 2.24 -17.99 -2.62
CA GLY A 114 2.36 -19.36 -2.12
C GLY A 114 3.25 -19.48 -0.89
N GLY A 115 2.88 -20.42 -0.01
CA GLY A 115 3.46 -20.67 1.33
C GLY A 115 4.90 -21.21 1.37
N ASP A 116 5.72 -20.95 0.35
CA ASP A 116 7.13 -21.31 0.42
C ASP A 116 7.84 -20.38 1.42
N LYS A 117 8.45 -21.02 2.42
CA LYS A 117 9.25 -20.38 3.48
C LYS A 117 10.33 -19.55 2.79
N ALA A 118 10.16 -18.23 2.81
CA ALA A 118 11.27 -17.37 2.45
C ALA A 118 12.36 -17.53 3.52
N LYS A 119 13.62 -17.32 3.16
CA LYS A 119 14.72 -17.28 4.14
C LYS A 119 14.31 -16.28 5.23
N SER A 120 14.42 -16.70 6.49
CA SER A 120 13.70 -16.26 7.70
C SER A 120 13.61 -14.76 8.04
N GLN A 121 14.16 -13.87 7.22
CA GLN A 121 14.06 -12.41 7.36
C GLN A 121 12.95 -11.80 6.48
N MET A 122 12.62 -12.42 5.35
CA MET A 122 11.63 -11.91 4.38
C MET A 122 10.17 -12.01 4.84
N ASP A 123 9.86 -12.87 5.82
CA ASP A 123 8.50 -13.04 6.33
C ASP A 123 7.99 -11.85 7.15
N ARG A 124 8.85 -10.88 7.49
CA ARG A 124 8.43 -9.66 8.21
C ARG A 124 7.62 -8.70 7.36
N LEU A 125 7.80 -8.73 6.04
CA LEU A 125 7.08 -7.88 5.08
C LEU A 125 5.78 -8.52 4.58
N ARG A 126 5.66 -9.85 4.66
CA ARG A 126 4.46 -10.58 4.24
C ARG A 126 3.50 -10.80 5.41
N ARG A 127 2.21 -10.90 5.09
CA ARG A 127 1.15 -11.23 6.03
C ARG A 127 0.29 -12.34 5.47
N HIS A 128 -0.21 -13.16 6.37
CA HIS A 128 -1.21 -14.15 6.00
C HIS A 128 -2.54 -13.46 5.77
N CYS A 129 -3.20 -13.84 4.69
CA CYS A 129 -4.56 -13.47 4.35
C CYS A 129 -5.33 -14.76 4.09
N ILE A 130 -6.64 -14.70 4.27
CA ILE A 130 -7.56 -15.80 3.98
C ILE A 130 -8.60 -15.36 2.96
N ASP A 131 -9.14 -16.29 2.20
CA ASP A 131 -10.12 -16.00 1.14
C ASP A 131 -11.43 -15.38 1.70
N ASP A 132 -11.88 -15.82 2.87
CA ASP A 132 -13.13 -15.35 3.51
C ASP A 132 -12.99 -15.46 5.03
N CYS A 133 -13.18 -14.34 5.73
CA CYS A 133 -13.09 -14.26 7.20
C CYS A 133 -14.37 -14.69 7.92
N THR A 134 -15.44 -14.98 7.18
CA THR A 134 -16.70 -15.50 7.75
C THR A 134 -16.77 -17.03 7.71
N ASN A 135 -15.87 -17.67 6.97
CA ASN A 135 -15.78 -19.13 6.87
C ASN A 135 -14.66 -19.67 7.77
N GLU A 136 -15.03 -20.39 8.82
CA GLU A 136 -14.10 -21.03 9.76
C GLU A 136 -13.10 -21.96 9.05
N GLU A 137 -13.52 -22.65 7.99
CA GLU A 137 -12.66 -23.56 7.23
C GLU A 137 -11.44 -22.84 6.62
N HIS A 138 -11.60 -21.58 6.26
CA HIS A 138 -10.54 -20.77 5.64
C HIS A 138 -9.43 -20.41 6.65
N TYR A 139 -9.71 -20.45 7.96
CA TYR A 139 -8.70 -20.29 9.00
C TYR A 139 -7.85 -21.55 9.20
N MET A 140 -8.35 -22.72 8.78
CA MET A 140 -7.69 -24.01 9.03
C MET A 140 -7.01 -24.61 7.80
N ARG A 141 -7.59 -24.46 6.61
CA ARG A 141 -7.07 -25.13 5.40
C ARG A 141 -6.11 -24.22 4.65
N ARG A 142 -4.85 -24.68 4.53
CA ARG A 142 -3.76 -24.00 3.81
C ARG A 142 -4.10 -23.57 2.37
N ILE A 143 -5.03 -24.26 1.71
CA ILE A 143 -5.47 -23.90 0.35
C ILE A 143 -6.14 -22.52 0.27
N HIS A 144 -6.66 -22.02 1.40
CA HIS A 144 -7.29 -20.70 1.51
C HIS A 144 -6.35 -19.62 2.04
N TRP A 145 -5.10 -19.98 2.36
CA TRP A 145 -4.12 -19.07 2.92
C TRP A 145 -3.28 -18.47 1.81
N ARG A 146 -3.07 -17.15 1.88
CA ARG A 146 -2.23 -16.40 0.95
C ARG A 146 -1.23 -15.59 1.74
N LEU A 147 -0.01 -15.47 1.23
CA LEU A 147 0.98 -14.54 1.74
C LEU A 147 1.03 -13.29 0.87
N THR A 148 0.85 -12.11 1.46
CA THR A 148 0.83 -10.83 0.74
C THR A 148 1.66 -9.77 1.44
N VAL A 149 2.37 -8.93 0.70
CA VAL A 149 2.90 -7.67 1.24
C VAL A 149 1.75 -6.66 1.25
N ASP A 150 1.17 -6.39 2.43
CA ASP A 150 0.01 -5.48 2.57
C ASP A 150 0.40 -4.08 3.07
N SER A 151 1.69 -3.85 3.38
CA SER A 151 2.22 -2.52 3.67
C SER A 151 2.44 -1.76 2.37
N GLY A 152 1.67 -0.69 2.17
CA GLY A 152 1.84 0.20 1.01
C GLY A 152 3.24 0.83 0.98
N TYR A 153 3.81 1.13 2.15
CA TYR A 153 5.17 1.64 2.24
C TYR A 153 6.21 0.62 1.77
N ALA A 154 6.10 -0.64 2.21
CA ALA A 154 6.98 -1.72 1.77
C ALA A 154 6.88 -1.95 0.25
N LEU A 155 5.65 -1.94 -0.29
CA LEU A 155 5.43 -2.07 -1.73
C LEU A 155 6.06 -0.93 -2.52
N ARG A 156 5.92 0.32 -2.06
CA ARG A 156 6.56 1.49 -2.67
C ARG A 156 8.07 1.33 -2.72
N ARG A 157 8.66 0.86 -1.62
CA ARG A 157 10.11 0.66 -1.47
C ARG A 157 10.64 -0.45 -2.38
N LEU A 158 10.03 -1.63 -2.31
CA LEU A 158 10.43 -2.79 -3.10
C LEU A 158 10.17 -2.57 -4.60
N GLY A 159 9.05 -1.92 -4.93
CA GLY A 159 8.62 -1.68 -6.30
C GLY A 159 9.56 -0.80 -7.11
N LYS A 160 10.30 0.12 -6.47
CA LYS A 160 11.33 0.96 -7.12
C LYS A 160 12.44 0.13 -7.79
N ASN A 161 12.72 -1.07 -7.28
CA ASN A 161 13.78 -1.95 -7.78
C ASN A 161 13.30 -2.99 -8.81
N ILE A 162 12.01 -2.99 -9.13
CA ILE A 162 11.40 -3.96 -10.03
C ILE A 162 11.26 -3.36 -11.43
N SER A 163 11.51 -4.16 -12.47
CA SER A 163 11.33 -3.70 -13.85
C SER A 163 9.87 -3.34 -14.15
N MET A 164 9.63 -2.39 -15.07
CA MET A 164 8.27 -1.98 -15.43
C MET A 164 7.40 -3.16 -15.88
N ALA A 165 7.95 -4.13 -16.62
CA ALA A 165 7.20 -5.31 -17.05
C ALA A 165 6.67 -6.11 -15.86
N LYS A 166 7.51 -6.32 -14.85
CA LYS A 166 7.14 -7.01 -13.60
C LYS A 166 6.18 -6.18 -12.74
N GLN A 167 6.31 -4.85 -12.71
CA GLN A 167 5.33 -3.99 -12.05
C GLN A 167 3.93 -4.09 -12.71
N LEU A 168 3.88 -4.21 -14.04
CA LEU A 168 2.63 -4.43 -14.76
C LEU A 168 2.00 -5.79 -14.40
N GLU A 169 2.81 -6.84 -14.23
CA GLU A 169 2.35 -8.14 -13.75
C GLU A 169 1.77 -8.05 -12.32
N ILE A 170 2.46 -7.36 -11.41
CA ILE A 170 1.98 -7.11 -10.04
C ILE A 170 0.65 -6.35 -10.06
N TYR A 171 0.56 -5.27 -10.83
CA TYR A 171 -0.68 -4.49 -10.98
C TYR A 171 -1.84 -5.35 -11.52
N THR A 172 -1.60 -6.10 -12.59
CA THR A 172 -2.61 -6.96 -13.23
C THR A 172 -3.11 -8.02 -12.25
N TYR A 173 -2.20 -8.62 -11.48
CA TYR A 173 -2.56 -9.55 -10.44
C TYR A 173 -3.36 -8.89 -9.31
N ALA A 174 -2.88 -7.77 -8.75
CA ALA A 174 -3.54 -7.04 -7.68
C ALA A 174 -4.97 -6.68 -8.05
N ARG A 175 -5.18 -6.27 -9.31
CA ARG A 175 -6.49 -6.00 -9.90
C ARG A 175 -7.37 -7.25 -9.97
N SER A 176 -6.80 -8.40 -10.38
CA SER A 176 -7.56 -9.66 -10.53
C SER A 176 -8.12 -10.18 -9.20
N ILE A 177 -7.39 -10.00 -8.11
CA ILE A 177 -7.80 -10.45 -6.78
C ILE A 177 -8.52 -9.38 -5.95
N GLY A 178 -8.53 -8.12 -6.42
CA GLY A 178 -9.07 -6.99 -5.66
C GLY A 178 -8.24 -6.67 -4.41
N ALA A 179 -6.91 -6.73 -4.53
CA ALA A 179 -6.00 -6.50 -3.41
C ALA A 179 -6.10 -5.06 -2.88
N GLY A 180 -5.97 -4.89 -1.57
CA GLY A 180 -5.93 -3.57 -0.92
C GLY A 180 -4.80 -2.67 -1.45
N PHE A 181 -3.71 -3.28 -1.91
CA PHE A 181 -2.56 -2.58 -2.47
C PHE A 181 -2.63 -2.27 -3.97
N HIS A 182 -3.75 -2.58 -4.64
CA HIS A 182 -3.91 -2.36 -6.09
C HIS A 182 -3.63 -0.91 -6.51
N GLY A 183 -4.03 0.08 -5.70
CA GLY A 183 -3.77 1.50 -5.96
C GLY A 183 -2.28 1.83 -5.94
N VAL A 184 -1.55 1.37 -4.92
CA VAL A 184 -0.09 1.57 -4.79
C VAL A 184 0.65 0.90 -5.95
N ALA A 185 0.22 -0.30 -6.36
CA ALA A 185 0.81 -0.98 -7.51
C ALA A 185 0.61 -0.20 -8.82
N PHE A 186 -0.55 0.44 -9.01
CA PHE A 186 -0.80 1.29 -10.17
C PHE A 186 0.01 2.59 -10.14
N GLU A 187 0.07 3.26 -8.98
CA GLU A 187 0.87 4.47 -8.76
C GLU A 187 2.34 4.23 -9.12
N LEU A 188 2.94 3.13 -8.64
CA LEU A 188 4.30 2.75 -8.98
C LEU A 188 4.51 2.50 -10.48
N LEU A 189 3.56 1.82 -11.11
CA LEU A 189 3.60 1.56 -12.55
C LEU A 189 3.52 2.88 -13.34
N LEU A 190 2.70 3.83 -12.92
CA LEU A 190 2.57 5.15 -13.53
C LEU A 190 3.89 5.93 -13.45
N HIS A 191 4.47 6.05 -12.25
CA HIS A 191 5.76 6.73 -12.06
C HIS A 191 6.86 6.09 -12.90
N SER A 192 6.91 4.75 -12.91
CA SER A 192 7.89 4.03 -13.71
C SER A 192 7.64 4.22 -15.22
N ALA A 193 6.40 4.26 -15.69
CA ALA A 193 6.09 4.55 -17.09
C ALA A 193 6.72 5.87 -17.55
N VAL A 194 6.61 6.92 -16.74
CA VAL A 194 7.23 8.22 -17.00
C VAL A 194 8.76 8.15 -16.88
N GLN A 195 9.30 7.47 -15.86
CA GLN A 195 10.74 7.32 -15.65
C GLN A 195 11.46 6.65 -16.83
N TYR A 196 10.84 5.64 -17.44
CA TYR A 196 11.35 4.97 -18.64
C TYR A 196 11.03 5.76 -19.94
N ARG A 197 10.60 7.03 -19.82
CA ARG A 197 10.32 7.96 -20.92
C ARG A 197 9.31 7.43 -21.94
N LYS A 198 8.38 6.58 -21.50
CA LYS A 198 7.23 6.22 -22.33
C LYS A 198 6.26 7.39 -22.33
N SER A 199 5.65 7.65 -23.48
CA SER A 199 4.51 8.57 -23.53
C SER A 199 3.36 7.93 -22.73
N VAL A 200 2.91 8.64 -21.69
CA VAL A 200 1.78 8.22 -20.87
C VAL A 200 0.56 9.02 -21.30
N VAL A 201 -0.41 8.35 -21.91
CA VAL A 201 -1.66 8.96 -22.34
C VAL A 201 -2.76 8.62 -21.34
N LEU A 202 -3.29 9.63 -20.67
CA LEU A 202 -4.44 9.49 -19.77
C LEU A 202 -5.69 9.98 -20.50
N LYS A 203 -6.65 9.09 -20.69
CA LYS A 203 -7.96 9.43 -21.27
C LYS A 203 -8.86 10.01 -20.18
N MET A 204 -9.54 11.09 -20.52
CA MET A 204 -10.50 11.72 -19.62
C MET A 204 -11.88 11.05 -19.75
N ARG A 205 -12.75 11.32 -18.78
CA ARG A 205 -14.15 10.88 -18.85
C ARG A 205 -14.89 11.64 -19.92
N GLU A 206 -15.88 11.01 -20.55
CA GLU A 206 -16.76 11.66 -21.50
C GLU A 206 -17.42 12.90 -20.88
N GLY A 207 -17.49 14.00 -21.66
CA GLY A 207 -17.99 15.29 -21.18
C GLY A 207 -16.95 16.18 -20.47
N SER A 208 -15.70 15.71 -20.31
CA SER A 208 -14.60 16.56 -19.81
C SER A 208 -14.17 17.60 -20.85
N VAL A 209 -13.60 18.71 -20.37
CA VAL A 209 -13.03 19.78 -21.23
C VAL A 209 -11.94 19.25 -22.16
N TYR A 210 -11.16 18.29 -21.66
CA TYR A 210 -10.11 17.62 -22.40
C TYR A 210 -10.52 16.18 -22.70
N GLU A 211 -10.11 15.65 -23.85
CA GLU A 211 -10.31 14.23 -24.22
C GLU A 211 -9.21 13.35 -23.62
N LYS A 212 -7.98 13.88 -23.62
CA LYS A 212 -6.80 13.21 -23.09
C LYS A 212 -5.75 14.22 -22.66
N ILE A 213 -4.85 13.76 -21.79
CA ILE A 213 -3.57 14.41 -21.54
C ILE A 213 -2.44 13.44 -21.88
N GLU A 214 -1.34 13.96 -22.40
CA GLU A 214 -0.14 13.22 -22.75
C GLU A 214 1.04 13.74 -21.93
N ILE A 215 1.57 12.87 -21.08
CA ILE A 215 2.73 13.15 -20.23
C ILE A 215 3.97 12.66 -20.97
N ARG A 216 4.81 13.60 -21.37
CA ARG A 216 6.08 13.34 -22.02
C ARG A 216 7.08 14.41 -21.59
N VAL A 217 7.75 14.16 -20.48
CA VAL A 217 8.72 15.10 -19.91
C VAL A 217 10.16 14.58 -20.00
N PRO A 218 11.15 15.48 -20.18
CA PRO A 218 12.57 15.12 -20.17
C PRO A 218 13.12 14.89 -18.76
N HIS A 219 12.56 15.56 -17.75
CA HIS A 219 13.06 15.55 -16.37
C HIS A 219 12.09 14.85 -15.44
N ILE A 220 12.63 13.98 -14.58
CA ILE A 220 11.89 13.33 -13.49
C ILE A 220 12.59 13.70 -12.19
N ALA A 221 11.82 14.19 -11.22
CA ALA A 221 12.29 14.50 -9.89
C ALA A 221 11.46 13.73 -8.85
N CYS A 222 12.12 13.24 -7.82
CA CYS A 222 11.48 12.63 -6.67
C CYS A 222 12.13 13.20 -5.42
N GLY A 223 11.32 13.63 -4.45
CA GLY A 223 11.84 14.18 -3.21
C GLY A 223 10.77 14.73 -2.27
N GLY A 224 11.21 15.04 -1.06
CA GLY A 224 10.38 15.47 0.06
C GLY A 224 9.89 14.27 0.87
N GLU A 225 10.57 14.01 1.99
CA GLU A 225 10.21 12.96 2.94
C GLU A 225 9.15 13.44 3.94
N THR A 226 8.97 14.76 4.03
CA THR A 226 7.93 15.42 4.82
C THR A 226 7.10 16.38 3.98
N GLU A 227 5.91 16.72 4.46
CA GLU A 227 5.02 17.70 3.82
C GLU A 227 5.73 19.05 3.55
N LYS A 228 6.53 19.52 4.51
CA LYS A 228 7.31 20.77 4.38
C LYS A 228 8.33 20.69 3.25
N GLU A 229 9.01 19.55 3.13
CA GLU A 229 10.00 19.35 2.07
C GLU A 229 9.33 19.19 0.71
N CYS A 230 8.20 18.49 0.62
CA CYS A 230 7.42 18.41 -0.61
C CYS A 230 6.97 19.80 -1.09
N LEU A 231 6.49 20.66 -0.18
CA LEU A 231 6.17 22.05 -0.50
C LEU A 231 7.40 22.82 -1.01
N ALA A 232 8.56 22.62 -0.39
CA ALA A 232 9.80 23.24 -0.85
C ALA A 232 10.19 22.77 -2.26
N CYS A 233 10.04 21.47 -2.57
CA CYS A 233 10.27 20.91 -3.90
C CYS A 233 9.33 21.52 -4.94
N LEU A 234 8.04 21.70 -4.62
CA LEU A 234 7.08 22.30 -5.54
C LEU A 234 7.38 23.76 -5.86
N ILE A 235 7.88 24.53 -4.88
CA ILE A 235 8.26 25.93 -5.07
C ILE A 235 9.43 26.08 -6.05
N THR A 236 10.36 25.12 -6.05
CA THR A 236 11.55 25.12 -6.90
C THR A 236 11.40 24.23 -8.15
N LEU A 237 10.20 23.73 -8.43
CA LEU A 237 9.97 22.78 -9.51
C LEU A 237 10.23 23.44 -10.87
N GLU A 238 11.18 22.88 -11.63
CA GLU A 238 11.51 23.34 -12.97
C GLU A 238 10.40 23.00 -13.97
N LYS A 239 10.33 23.78 -15.06
CA LYS A 239 9.45 23.44 -16.19
C LYS A 239 9.83 22.09 -16.77
N ASP A 240 8.87 21.42 -17.38
CA ASP A 240 9.09 20.13 -18.08
C ASP A 240 9.66 19.05 -17.17
N THR A 241 9.25 19.11 -15.90
CA THR A 241 9.59 18.12 -14.86
C THR A 241 8.34 17.40 -14.41
N TYR A 242 8.41 16.07 -14.39
CA TYR A 242 7.49 15.23 -13.65
C TYR A 242 8.04 15.04 -12.25
N TRP A 243 7.37 15.63 -11.27
CA TRP A 243 7.69 15.46 -9.87
C TRP A 243 6.67 14.58 -9.18
N HIS A 244 7.14 13.68 -8.32
CA HIS A 244 6.30 12.95 -7.39
C HIS A 244 6.92 12.96 -5.98
N PRO A 245 6.11 13.07 -4.92
CA PRO A 245 6.63 13.14 -3.56
C PRO A 245 7.27 11.81 -3.15
N ASP A 246 8.24 11.83 -2.24
CA ASP A 246 8.62 10.63 -1.50
C ASP A 246 7.70 10.40 -0.28
N TYR A 247 7.10 11.47 0.24
CA TYR A 247 6.07 11.44 1.28
C TYR A 247 4.72 10.95 0.72
N PRO A 248 4.22 9.77 1.12
CA PRO A 248 3.05 9.14 0.52
C PRO A 248 1.70 9.80 0.89
N PHE A 249 1.69 10.75 1.83
CA PHE A 249 0.46 11.41 2.29
C PHE A 249 0.42 12.90 1.94
N PHE A 250 1.22 13.32 0.96
CA PHE A 250 1.29 14.71 0.56
C PHE A 250 0.03 15.15 -0.20
N TYR A 251 -0.86 15.90 0.45
CA TYR A 251 -2.05 16.58 -0.11
C TYR A 251 -2.87 15.80 -1.17
N PHE A 252 -2.91 14.47 -1.08
CA PHE A 252 -3.53 13.59 -2.09
C PHE A 252 -3.02 13.77 -3.53
N ILE A 253 -1.82 14.33 -3.69
CA ILE A 253 -1.18 14.50 -5.00
C ILE A 253 -0.09 13.44 -5.10
N ASP A 254 -0.23 12.55 -6.08
CA ASP A 254 0.76 11.52 -6.37
C ASP A 254 1.81 12.03 -7.37
N ALA A 255 1.47 13.01 -8.22
CA ALA A 255 2.46 13.69 -9.06
C ALA A 255 2.01 15.08 -9.53
N VAL A 256 2.98 15.93 -9.86
CA VAL A 256 2.79 17.22 -10.53
C VAL A 256 3.68 17.25 -11.77
N THR A 257 3.11 17.68 -12.91
CA THR A 257 3.86 17.75 -14.16
C THR A 257 3.29 18.80 -15.09
N THR A 258 4.12 19.33 -16.00
CA THR A 258 3.61 19.93 -17.24
C THR A 258 3.29 18.83 -18.24
N CYS A 259 2.20 18.97 -19.00
CA CYS A 259 1.79 18.00 -20.01
C CYS A 259 1.00 18.66 -21.15
N GLU A 260 0.88 17.96 -22.28
CA GLU A 260 0.02 18.38 -23.38
C GLU A 260 -1.41 17.90 -23.12
N ALA A 261 -2.37 18.82 -23.13
CA ALA A 261 -3.79 18.53 -23.01
C ALA A 261 -4.50 18.77 -24.35
N PHE A 262 -5.34 17.82 -24.76
CA PHE A 262 -6.05 17.86 -26.03
C PHE A 262 -7.53 18.16 -25.74
N ARG A 263 -8.02 19.31 -26.23
CA ARG A 263 -9.39 19.76 -25.96
C ARG A 263 -10.41 18.99 -26.77
N SER A 264 -11.57 18.77 -26.17
CA SER A 264 -12.70 18.10 -26.80
C SER A 264 -13.25 18.91 -27.97
N GLY A 265 -13.28 18.29 -29.16
CA GLY A 265 -13.88 18.90 -30.36
C GLY A 265 -13.10 20.07 -30.99
N ILE A 266 -11.84 20.30 -30.59
CA ILE A 266 -10.96 21.31 -31.18
C ILE A 266 -9.66 20.64 -31.63
N GLU A 267 -9.20 20.93 -32.84
CA GLU A 267 -7.87 20.51 -33.28
C GLU A 267 -6.79 21.36 -32.59
N GLY A 268 -5.95 20.70 -31.79
CA GLY A 268 -4.80 21.31 -31.13
C GLY A 268 -4.57 20.78 -29.71
N SER A 269 -3.35 20.96 -29.22
CA SER A 269 -2.98 20.74 -27.83
C SER A 269 -2.58 22.06 -27.17
N GLU A 270 -2.77 22.14 -25.86
CA GLU A 270 -2.21 23.22 -25.04
C GLU A 270 -1.38 22.64 -23.90
N THR A 271 -0.34 23.36 -23.48
CA THR A 271 0.47 22.94 -22.33
C THR A 271 -0.20 23.36 -21.04
N VAL A 272 -0.46 22.39 -20.16
CA VAL A 272 -1.09 22.60 -18.84
C VAL A 272 -0.20 22.06 -17.73
N VAL A 273 -0.45 22.52 -16.50
CA VAL A 273 0.07 21.87 -15.29
C VAL A 273 -1.00 20.91 -14.79
N ALA A 274 -0.64 19.62 -14.68
CA ALA A 274 -1.50 18.57 -14.17
C ALA A 274 -1.07 18.19 -12.74
N TYR A 275 -2.07 18.15 -11.86
CA TYR A 275 -1.99 17.49 -10.56
C TYR A 275 -2.63 16.12 -10.70
N ILE A 276 -1.86 15.07 -10.44
CA ILE A 276 -2.27 13.69 -10.66
C ILE A 276 -2.53 13.04 -9.32
N GLN A 277 -3.70 12.42 -9.21
CA GLN A 277 -4.07 11.57 -8.09
C GLN A 277 -4.57 10.23 -8.64
N VAL A 278 -3.95 9.16 -8.18
CA VAL A 278 -4.34 7.78 -8.39
C VAL A 278 -5.41 7.42 -7.37
N THR A 279 -6.57 6.99 -7.88
CA THR A 279 -7.66 6.48 -7.04
C THR A 279 -8.11 5.12 -7.55
N ILE A 280 -8.55 4.26 -6.64
CA ILE A 280 -9.22 3.00 -6.99
C ILE A 280 -10.71 3.30 -7.12
N SER A 281 -11.31 3.02 -8.27
CA SER A 281 -12.77 3.16 -8.42
C SER A 281 -13.49 2.22 -7.46
N SER A 282 -14.43 2.76 -6.67
CA SER A 282 -15.32 2.01 -5.79
C SER A 282 -16.24 1.03 -6.53
N ASP A 283 -16.43 1.21 -7.85
CA ASP A 283 -17.31 0.37 -8.67
C ASP A 283 -16.84 -1.10 -8.76
N PHE A 284 -15.60 -1.39 -8.34
CA PHE A 284 -15.06 -2.74 -8.34
C PHE A 284 -15.58 -3.60 -7.17
N PHE A 285 -15.95 -2.99 -6.04
CA PHE A 285 -16.52 -3.70 -4.90
C PHE A 285 -18.02 -4.00 -5.09
N SER A 286 -18.72 -3.17 -5.87
CA SER A 286 -20.15 -3.32 -6.14
C SER A 286 -20.49 -4.50 -7.05
N ARG A 287 -19.52 -4.99 -7.85
CA ARG A 287 -19.75 -6.08 -8.82
C ARG A 287 -19.50 -7.50 -8.28
N LYS A 288 -19.06 -7.64 -7.02
CA LYS A 288 -18.92 -8.94 -6.34
C LYS A 288 -20.01 -9.21 -5.28
N GLN A 289 -21.00 -8.33 -5.16
CA GLN A 289 -22.18 -8.53 -4.30
C GLN A 289 -23.48 -8.77 -5.10
N GLY A 290 -23.36 -9.17 -6.37
CA GLY A 290 -24.48 -9.61 -7.21
C GLY A 290 -24.39 -11.10 -7.51
#